data_AF-A0A8J6E3S5-F1
#
_entry.id   AF-A0A8J6E3S5-F1
#
_cell.length_a   1.000
_cell.length_b   1.000
_cell.length_c   1.000
_cell.angle_alpha   90.00
_cell.angle_beta   90.00
_cell.angle_gamma   90.00
#
_symmetry.space_group_name_H-M   'P 1'
#
loop_
_entity.id
_entity.type
_entity.pdbx_description
1 polymer ?
#
loop_
_entity_poly.entity_id
_entity_poly.type
_entity_poly.pdbx_seq_one_letter_code
_entity_poly.pdbx_strand_id
1 'polypeptide(L)'
;KHALMEQVAHQTIVMQFILELAKSLKVDPRACFRQFFNRIKTADQQYVDAFTDELEAFKERVRERAKVRIEKALKEYEEEERKKRLGPGGLDPVEVYESLPPVSQHPHIP
;
A
#
# COMPACT_ATOMS: atom_id res chain seq x y z
N LYS A 1 12.28 8.49 -1.45
CA LYS A 1 11.58 8.28 -0.16
C LYS A 1 11.45 6.80 0.26
N HIS A 2 11.70 5.82 -0.61
CA HIS A 2 11.64 4.39 -0.27
C HIS A 2 12.63 3.97 0.84
N ALA A 3 13.88 4.45 0.79
CA ALA A 3 14.87 4.19 1.84
C ALA A 3 14.43 4.68 3.23
N LEU A 4 13.80 5.86 3.33
CA LEU A 4 13.25 6.35 4.59
C LEU A 4 12.08 5.49 5.08
N MET A 5 11.22 5.02 4.16
CA MET A 5 10.12 4.11 4.50
C MET A 5 10.66 2.81 5.10
N GLU A 6 11.73 2.25 4.55
CA GLU A 6 12.34 1.02 5.06
C GLU A 6 12.93 1.20 6.47
N GLN A 7 13.58 2.34 6.73
CA GLN A 7 14.08 2.67 8.07
C GLN A 7 12.95 2.80 9.08
N VAL A 8 11.87 3.50 8.72
CA VAL A 8 10.70 3.66 9.59
C VAL A 8 9.97 2.32 9.79
N ALA A 9 9.87 1.49 8.76
CA ALA A 9 9.31 0.15 8.83
C ALA A 9 10.09 -0.73 9.82
N HIS A 10 11.41 -0.71 9.75
CA HIS A 10 12.27 -1.41 10.70
C HIS A 10 11.98 -0.99 12.14
N GLN A 11 11.96 0.33 12.43
CA GLN A 11 11.66 0.82 13.79
C GLN A 11 10.22 0.50 14.23
N THR A 12 9.28 0.45 13.30
CA THR A 12 7.89 0.06 13.58
C THR A 12 7.81 -1.38 14.06
N ILE A 13 8.53 -2.30 13.40
CA ILE A 13 8.56 -3.72 13.76
C ILE A 13 9.34 -3.95 15.06
N VAL A 14 10.44 -3.22 15.27
CA VAL A 14 11.13 -3.19 16.57
C VAL A 14 10.17 -2.83 17.71
N MET A 15 9.35 -1.78 17.53
CA MET A 15 8.38 -1.38 18.55
C MET A 15 7.31 -2.46 18.77
N GLN A 16 6.80 -3.09 17.70
CA GLN A 16 5.82 -4.16 17.81
C GLN A 16 6.35 -5.35 18.62
N PHE A 17 7.59 -5.79 18.35
CA PHE A 17 8.22 -6.89 19.07
C PHE A 17 8.51 -6.53 20.54
N ILE A 18 8.88 -5.29 20.85
CA ILE A 18 9.00 -4.82 22.24
C ILE A 18 7.66 -4.93 22.97
N LEU A 19 6.57 -4.49 22.35
CA LEU A 19 5.23 -4.56 22.92
C LEU A 19 4.75 -6.01 23.08
N GLU A 20 5.09 -6.89 22.15
CA GLU A 20 4.78 -8.32 22.21
C GLU A 20 5.57 -9.01 23.33
N LEU A 21 6.86 -8.72 23.46
CA LEU A 21 7.67 -9.21 24.58
C LEU A 21 7.10 -8.76 25.93
N ALA A 22 6.70 -7.49 26.03
CA ALA A 22 6.09 -6.95 27.24
C ALA A 22 4.79 -7.68 27.62
N LYS A 23 3.94 -7.97 26.62
CA LYS A 23 2.71 -8.76 26.81
C LYS A 23 3.02 -10.17 27.29
N SER A 24 3.97 -10.85 26.67
CA SER A 24 4.38 -12.21 27.04
C SER A 24 4.95 -12.29 28.46
N LEU A 25 5.70 -11.26 28.88
CA LEU A 25 6.29 -11.16 30.21
C LEU A 25 5.33 -10.55 31.26
N LYS A 26 4.17 -10.03 30.85
CA LYS A 26 3.21 -9.29 31.70
C LYS A 26 3.83 -8.12 32.47
N VAL A 27 4.77 -7.41 31.82
CA VAL A 27 5.44 -6.23 32.38
C VAL A 27 5.18 -5.00 31.53
N ASP A 28 5.42 -3.82 32.08
CA ASP A 28 5.37 -2.57 31.30
C ASP A 28 6.48 -2.59 30.21
N PRO A 29 6.17 -2.28 28.94
CA PRO A 29 7.16 -2.26 27.86
C PRO A 29 8.34 -1.32 28.12
N ARG A 30 8.14 -0.23 28.88
CA ARG A 30 9.21 0.69 29.30
C ARG A 30 10.20 0.03 30.27
N ALA A 31 9.79 -1.03 30.95
CA ALA A 31 10.66 -1.81 31.84
C ALA A 31 11.43 -2.94 31.12
N CYS A 32 10.95 -3.41 29.96
CA CYS A 32 11.54 -4.58 29.27
C CYS A 32 12.14 -4.30 27.89
N PHE A 33 12.03 -3.09 27.33
CA PHE A 33 12.59 -2.80 25.99
C PHE A 33 14.11 -3.08 25.87
N ARG A 34 14.89 -2.86 26.94
CA ARG A 34 16.32 -3.18 26.95
C ARG A 34 16.56 -4.69 26.80
N GLN A 35 15.68 -5.52 27.39
CA GLN A 35 15.78 -6.97 27.28
C GLN A 35 15.53 -7.44 25.85
N PHE A 36 14.62 -6.78 25.11
CA PHE A 36 14.43 -7.05 23.68
C PHE A 36 15.73 -6.85 22.90
N PHE A 37 16.41 -5.70 23.07
CA PHE A 37 17.66 -5.42 22.35
C PHE A 37 18.81 -6.34 22.75
N ASN A 38 18.84 -6.81 23.99
CA ASN A 38 19.81 -7.84 24.39
C ASN A 38 19.49 -9.16 23.70
N ARG A 39 18.21 -9.56 23.69
CA ARG A 39 17.75 -10.81 23.09
C ARG A 39 18.04 -10.84 21.60
N ILE A 40 17.67 -9.81 20.82
CA ILE A 40 17.87 -9.82 19.37
C ILE A 40 19.35 -9.85 18.95
N LYS A 41 20.27 -9.33 19.78
CA LYS A 41 21.72 -9.37 19.53
C LYS A 41 22.33 -10.75 19.77
N THR A 42 21.72 -11.53 20.65
CA THR A 42 22.20 -12.87 21.04
C THR A 42 21.20 -13.96 20.66
N ALA A 43 20.22 -13.64 19.82
CA ALA A 43 19.14 -14.56 19.50
C ALA A 43 19.61 -15.59 18.48
N ASP A 44 19.04 -16.78 18.57
CA ASP A 44 19.20 -17.80 17.55
C ASP A 44 18.68 -17.32 16.20
N GLN A 45 19.26 -17.84 15.12
CA GLN A 45 18.96 -17.46 13.74
C GLN A 45 17.45 -17.47 13.45
N GLN A 46 16.72 -18.45 13.98
CA GLN A 46 15.26 -18.55 13.84
C GLN A 46 14.49 -17.31 14.31
N TYR A 47 14.95 -16.65 15.38
CA TYR A 47 14.30 -15.44 15.88
C TYR A 47 14.59 -14.24 14.98
N VAL A 48 15.82 -14.17 14.43
CA VAL A 48 16.22 -13.13 13.48
C VAL A 48 15.48 -13.31 12.15
N ASP A 49 15.32 -14.54 11.70
CA ASP A 49 14.56 -14.89 10.50
C ASP A 49 13.09 -14.48 10.66
N ALA A 50 12.45 -14.86 11.77
CA ALA A 50 11.07 -14.46 12.06
C ALA A 50 10.89 -12.93 12.11
N PHE A 51 11.85 -12.21 12.69
CA PHE A 51 11.84 -10.75 12.69
C PHE A 51 11.96 -10.17 11.26
N THR A 52 12.84 -10.77 10.44
CA THR A 52 13.07 -10.34 9.06
C THR A 52 11.86 -10.61 8.18
N ASP A 53 11.23 -11.77 8.33
CA ASP A 53 10.01 -12.14 7.60
C ASP A 53 8.86 -11.19 7.93
N GLU A 54 8.65 -10.88 9.21
CA GLU A 54 7.65 -9.89 9.62
C GLU A 54 7.95 -8.48 9.10
N LEU A 55 9.23 -8.11 9.04
CA LEU A 55 9.65 -6.83 8.48
C LEU A 55 9.34 -6.74 6.98
N GLU A 56 9.67 -7.76 6.20
CA GLU A 56 9.36 -7.79 4.76
C GLU A 56 7.85 -7.84 4.52
N ALA A 57 7.12 -8.66 5.29
CA ALA A 57 5.66 -8.70 5.21
C ALA A 57 5.04 -7.33 5.54
N PHE A 58 5.58 -6.60 6.51
CA PHE A 58 5.12 -5.25 6.81
C PHE A 58 5.43 -4.25 5.70
N LYS A 59 6.63 -4.28 5.11
CA LYS A 59 6.99 -3.44 3.96
C LYS A 59 6.06 -3.68 2.78
N GLU A 60 5.74 -4.93 2.48
CA GLU A 60 4.78 -5.28 1.43
C GLU A 60 3.40 -4.69 1.71
N ARG A 61 2.88 -4.84 2.94
CA ARG A 61 1.59 -4.22 3.32
C ARG A 61 1.61 -2.70 3.19
N VAL A 62 2.73 -2.04 3.49
CA VAL A 62 2.88 -0.58 3.33
C VAL A 62 2.87 -0.20 1.85
N ARG A 63 3.61 -0.92 1.00
CA ARG A 63 3.65 -0.71 -0.45
C ARG A 63 2.27 -0.89 -1.06
N GLU A 64 1.55 -1.95 -0.67
CA GLU A 64 0.21 -2.23 -1.18
C GLU A 64 -0.79 -1.14 -0.81
N ARG A 65 -0.78 -0.69 0.46
CA ARG A 65 -1.64 0.43 0.90
C ARG A 65 -1.30 1.74 0.16
N ALA A 66 -0.04 1.95 -0.21
CA ALA A 66 0.35 3.11 -1.00
C ALA A 66 -0.20 3.01 -2.43
N LYS A 67 -0.10 1.83 -3.09
CA LYS A 67 -0.67 1.59 -4.42
C LYS A 67 -2.17 1.83 -4.45
N VAL A 68 -2.92 1.24 -3.52
CA VAL A 68 -4.38 1.41 -3.42
C VAL A 68 -4.76 2.90 -3.29
N ARG A 69 -3.99 3.70 -2.54
CA ARG A 69 -4.25 5.14 -2.40
C ARG A 69 -3.97 5.91 -3.70
N ILE A 70 -2.93 5.53 -4.43
CA ILE A 70 -2.59 6.14 -5.72
C ILE A 70 -3.64 5.76 -6.77
N GLU A 71 -4.01 4.50 -6.88
CA GLU A 71 -5.05 4.01 -7.80
C GLU A 71 -6.39 4.70 -7.55
N LYS A 72 -6.77 4.85 -6.28
CA LYS A 72 -7.97 5.59 -5.91
C LYS A 72 -7.92 7.04 -6.40
N ALA A 73 -6.80 7.74 -6.18
CA ALA A 73 -6.64 9.12 -6.64
C ALA A 73 -6.62 9.24 -8.17
N LEU A 74 -6.00 8.28 -8.87
CA LEU A 74 -6.00 8.22 -10.33
C LEU A 74 -7.41 8.00 -10.88
N LYS A 75 -8.17 7.08 -10.30
CA LYS A 75 -9.55 6.82 -10.69
C LYS A 75 -10.45 8.03 -10.46
N GLU A 76 -10.31 8.70 -9.32
CA GLU A 76 -11.03 9.95 -9.04
C GLU A 76 -10.70 11.04 -10.08
N TYR A 77 -9.42 11.18 -10.43
CA TYR A 77 -8.98 12.10 -11.48
C TYR A 77 -9.54 11.74 -12.87
N GLU A 78 -9.50 10.47 -13.27
CA GLU A 78 -10.08 9.99 -14.53
C GLU A 78 -11.60 10.21 -14.59
N GLU A 79 -12.31 10.01 -13.49
CA GLU A 79 -13.75 10.28 -13.39
C GLU A 79 -14.05 11.78 -13.53
N GLU A 80 -13.21 12.66 -12.97
CA GLU A 80 -13.34 14.11 -13.17
C GLU A 80 -13.09 14.51 -14.63
N GLU A 81 -12.04 13.99 -15.25
CA GLU A 81 -11.76 14.23 -16.68
C GLU A 81 -12.87 13.67 -17.57
N ARG A 82 -13.42 12.50 -17.22
CA ARG A 82 -14.59 11.92 -17.89
C ARG A 82 -15.80 12.83 -17.79
N LYS A 83 -16.09 13.37 -16.62
CA LYS A 83 -17.20 14.32 -16.43
C LYS A 83 -17.03 15.59 -17.29
N LYS A 84 -15.80 16.09 -17.44
CA LYS A 84 -15.52 17.29 -18.28
C LYS A 84 -15.75 17.05 -19.77
N ARG A 85 -15.58 15.81 -20.27
CA ARG A 85 -15.78 15.47 -21.69
C ARG A 85 -17.20 14.99 -22.03
N LEU A 86 -18.10 14.86 -21.04
CA LEU A 86 -19.48 14.48 -21.30
C LEU A 86 -20.18 15.54 -22.17
N GLY A 87 -20.87 15.10 -23.20
CA GLY A 87 -21.71 15.96 -24.04
C GLY A 87 -22.99 16.40 -23.31
N PRO A 88 -23.83 17.25 -23.94
CA PRO A 88 -25.05 17.79 -23.34
C PRO A 88 -26.07 16.73 -22.87
N GLY A 89 -25.99 15.50 -23.38
CA GLY A 89 -26.82 14.36 -22.95
C GLY A 89 -26.23 13.52 -21.80
N GLY A 90 -25.09 13.94 -21.23
CA GLY A 90 -24.40 13.18 -20.17
C GLY A 90 -23.68 11.92 -20.66
N LEU A 91 -23.52 11.76 -21.98
CA LEU A 91 -22.82 10.64 -22.61
C LEU A 91 -21.39 11.04 -22.96
N ASP A 92 -20.46 10.10 -22.79
CA ASP A 92 -19.07 10.25 -23.19
C ASP A 92 -18.93 9.97 -24.69
N PRO A 93 -18.48 10.93 -25.52
CA PRO A 93 -18.34 10.73 -26.95
C PRO A 93 -17.47 9.53 -27.34
N VAL A 94 -16.47 9.18 -26.52
CA VAL A 94 -15.57 8.04 -26.77
C VAL A 94 -16.31 6.72 -26.55
N GLU A 95 -17.01 6.58 -25.40
CA GLU A 95 -17.81 5.39 -25.11
C GLU A 95 -18.93 5.19 -26.14
N VAL A 96 -19.55 6.29 -26.58
CA VAL A 96 -20.55 6.25 -27.65
C VAL A 96 -19.91 5.74 -28.94
N TYR A 97 -18.79 6.32 -29.37
CA TYR A 97 -18.10 5.90 -30.59
C TYR A 97 -17.69 4.42 -30.58
N GLU A 98 -17.13 3.92 -29.47
CA GLU A 98 -16.71 2.52 -29.34
C GLU A 98 -17.88 1.53 -29.29
N SER A 99 -19.05 1.97 -28.80
CA SER A 99 -20.27 1.14 -28.75
C SER A 99 -21.07 1.13 -30.06
N LEU A 100 -20.74 1.99 -31.02
CA LEU A 100 -21.40 2.01 -32.32
C LEU A 100 -21.03 0.77 -33.16
N PRO A 101 -21.94 0.28 -34.03
CA PRO A 101 -21.61 -0.73 -35.02
C PRO A 101 -20.48 -0.26 -35.97
N PRO A 102 -19.60 -1.16 -36.47
CA PRO A 102 -18.44 -0.77 -37.30
C PRO A 102 -18.80 0.06 -38.54
N VAL A 103 -19.97 -0.19 -39.15
CA VAL A 103 -20.49 0.56 -40.31
C VAL A 103 -20.79 2.04 -39.99
N SER A 104 -21.00 2.35 -38.71
CA SER A 104 -21.36 3.67 -38.22
C SER A 104 -20.20 4.39 -37.52
N GLN A 105 -19.08 3.70 -37.28
CA GLN A 105 -17.88 4.27 -36.65
C GLN A 105 -17.12 5.19 -37.60
N HIS A 106 -17.11 4.89 -38.90
CA HIS A 106 -16.48 5.76 -39.89
C HIS A 106 -17.55 6.40 -40.76
N PRO A 107 -17.58 7.75 -40.88
CA PRO A 107 -18.45 8.38 -41.86
C PRO A 107 -18.02 7.88 -43.24
N HIS A 108 -18.96 7.26 -43.96
CA HIS A 108 -18.78 6.96 -45.37
C HIS A 108 -18.58 8.31 -46.08
N ILE A 109 -17.35 8.63 -46.44
CA ILE A 109 -17.05 9.80 -47.26
C ILE A 109 -17.46 9.42 -48.69
N PRO A 110 -18.48 10.07 -49.28
CA PRO A 110 -18.84 9.87 -50.68
C PRO A 110 -17.78 10.42 -51.63
#